data_AF-A0A375YTS2-F1
#
_entry.id   AF-A0A375YTS2-F1
#
_cell.length_a   1.000
_cell.length_b   1.000
_cell.length_c   1.000
_cell.angle_alpha   90.00
_cell.angle_beta   90.00
_cell.angle_gamma   90.00
#
_symmetry.space_group_name_H-M   'P 1'
#
loop_
_entity.id
_entity.type
_entity.pdbx_description
1 polymer ?
#
loop_
_entity_poly.entity_id
_entity_poly.type
_entity_poly.pdbx_seq_one_letter_code
_entity_poly.pdbx_strand_id
1 'polypeptide(L)'
;MLTTQPTTAEVTVYHKGSSLSDSRDDAPTTHLRSGPRRSHITEETLKRWNLARDVAAAVLLLIALVLPWNLYFGVGIPDSRLELFVALLVVTLFSLASIASSWRFKHVQPGRLRATLNVPYFLLVMGFVLFDMIQTVRYGGTGNVPGGVGPGAWVGAAGALLSAQPPITNTRVDKDRFRGWLLTARIIAFTAIALAALAFVFNLFWRIKAALPADSTGFGKQTFAIIMTAIVYGSVALAAVVVASWWILQRSRASRLALVALGVSTLLAGLIVWLLPIGRVIDAFHGIAQNTSTAAVGFEGFLAWAAAAAIVAPLTLLRTATSDHVSDNMWRQAARKGLLLIALWSAASVLMRITDLAVTVLLNLPNPPYDNAAMAAFDLVTAVLAAWLHVNLTNRSLPVPVISSLCGVLFVFSVSRIVIGVALAPRVAGSPAGLNNPVYGNDLAQQITSTFDVALSALTLCILVVTIITGKIQQRQPQVGAQPSRPPAPPEPETTRLTTGGAPAPRIFRPAERPPTPPAAPRIYRGPHEPTGGARHRD
;
A
#
# COMPACT_ATOMS: atom_id res chain seq x y z
N MET A 1 -1.90 8.04 76.08
CA MET A 1 -2.57 6.76 75.76
C MET A 1 -1.52 5.80 75.25
N LEU A 2 -1.53 4.61 75.86
CA LEU A 2 -0.55 3.54 75.78
C LEU A 2 -0.39 2.91 74.38
N THR A 3 0.86 2.47 74.09
CA THR A 3 1.30 1.21 73.43
C THR A 3 0.86 0.93 71.98
N THR A 4 1.67 0.38 71.07
CA THR A 4 2.82 -0.54 71.17
C THR A 4 3.63 -0.53 69.84
N GLN A 5 4.96 -0.50 69.94
CA GLN A 5 5.92 -1.11 68.99
C GLN A 5 6.05 -2.63 69.31
N PRO A 6 6.94 -3.46 68.70
CA PRO A 6 7.62 -3.48 67.39
C PRO A 6 7.65 -4.93 66.79
N THR A 7 8.25 -5.17 65.61
CA THR A 7 9.20 -6.32 65.44
C THR A 7 10.04 -6.25 64.16
N THR A 8 11.34 -6.31 64.38
CA THR A 8 12.48 -6.58 63.48
C THR A 8 12.69 -8.08 63.25
N ALA A 9 13.18 -8.46 62.07
CA ALA A 9 14.08 -9.61 61.84
C ALA A 9 14.75 -9.44 60.45
N GLU A 10 16.06 -9.14 60.34
CA GLU A 10 17.21 -10.08 60.35
C GLU A 10 17.40 -10.76 58.96
N VAL A 11 18.23 -10.19 58.08
CA VAL A 11 19.63 -10.59 57.76
C VAL A 11 19.82 -12.09 57.48
N THR A 12 20.15 -12.44 56.23
CA THR A 12 21.12 -13.51 55.97
C THR A 12 21.85 -13.31 54.64
N VAL A 13 23.13 -12.98 54.74
CA VAL A 13 24.17 -13.17 53.72
C VAL A 13 24.71 -14.58 53.90
N TYR A 14 24.84 -15.36 52.82
CA TYR A 14 25.67 -16.56 52.81
C TYR A 14 26.67 -16.49 51.66
N HIS A 15 27.94 -16.53 52.05
CA HIS A 15 29.12 -16.74 51.22
C HIS A 15 29.64 -18.15 51.54
N LYS A 16 29.84 -19.05 50.57
CA LYS A 16 30.85 -20.12 50.66
C LYS A 16 31.14 -20.82 49.31
N GLY A 17 32.35 -20.57 48.80
CA GLY A 17 33.43 -21.56 48.72
C GLY A 17 33.33 -22.80 47.83
N SER A 18 34.26 -22.82 46.86
CA SER A 18 35.24 -23.89 46.53
C SER A 18 34.84 -25.11 45.68
N SER A 19 35.44 -25.13 44.48
CA SER A 19 36.25 -26.18 43.83
C SER A 19 35.75 -27.63 43.73
N LEU A 20 35.73 -28.15 42.50
CA LEU A 20 36.40 -29.42 42.13
C LEU A 20 36.42 -29.55 40.60
N SER A 21 37.62 -29.72 40.05
CA SER A 21 37.84 -30.28 38.71
C SER A 21 37.79 -31.80 38.81
N ASP A 22 37.07 -32.48 37.91
CA ASP A 22 37.68 -33.62 37.20
C ASP A 22 36.93 -34.01 35.92
N SER A 23 37.76 -34.20 34.88
CA SER A 23 37.69 -35.01 33.67
C SER A 23 36.44 -35.86 33.35
N ARG A 24 35.90 -35.71 32.11
CA ARG A 24 35.99 -36.77 31.07
C ARG A 24 35.42 -36.34 29.71
N ASP A 25 36.06 -36.88 28.69
CA ASP A 25 35.80 -36.77 27.25
C ASP A 25 34.35 -37.08 26.83
N ASP A 26 33.76 -36.17 26.06
CA ASP A 26 32.63 -36.47 25.17
C ASP A 26 32.87 -35.81 23.81
N ALA A 27 33.01 -36.65 22.79
CA ALA A 27 33.15 -36.26 21.39
C ALA A 27 31.85 -35.60 20.88
N PRO A 28 31.89 -34.42 20.22
CA PRO A 28 30.71 -33.88 19.59
C PRO A 28 30.60 -34.36 18.14
N THR A 29 29.79 -35.41 17.92
CA THR A 29 29.10 -35.63 16.65
C THR A 29 28.16 -34.45 16.39
N THR A 30 28.67 -33.41 15.74
CA THR A 30 27.85 -32.26 15.34
C THR A 30 27.06 -32.63 14.09
N HIS A 31 25.82 -33.06 14.31
CA HIS A 31 24.77 -33.02 13.30
C HIS A 31 24.71 -31.61 12.69
N LEU A 32 25.04 -31.51 11.40
CA LEU A 32 24.73 -30.36 10.55
C LEU A 32 23.20 -30.25 10.40
N ARG A 33 22.56 -29.67 11.41
CA ARG A 33 21.18 -29.20 11.31
C ARG A 33 21.22 -27.90 10.51
N SER A 34 21.03 -28.01 9.20
CA SER A 34 20.78 -26.88 8.31
C SER A 34 19.48 -26.18 8.72
N GLY A 35 19.58 -25.30 9.72
CA GLY A 35 18.51 -24.37 10.06
C GLY A 35 18.30 -23.38 8.90
N PRO A 36 17.07 -22.88 8.70
CA PRO A 36 16.81 -21.87 7.69
C PRO A 36 17.70 -20.65 7.95
N ARG A 37 18.58 -20.34 7.00
CA ARG A 37 19.47 -19.18 7.00
C ARG A 37 18.59 -17.94 7.17
N ARG A 38 18.54 -17.36 8.38
CA ARG A 38 17.86 -16.08 8.60
C ARG A 38 18.60 -15.04 7.77
N SER A 39 17.91 -14.37 6.86
CA SER A 39 18.40 -13.20 6.12
C SER A 39 19.06 -12.22 7.10
N HIS A 40 20.39 -12.17 7.15
CA HIS A 40 21.12 -11.30 8.06
C HIS A 40 21.16 -9.90 7.43
N ILE A 41 20.27 -9.02 7.87
CA ILE A 41 20.35 -7.59 7.52
C ILE A 41 21.63 -7.05 8.19
N THR A 42 22.63 -6.69 7.39
CA THR A 42 23.89 -6.14 7.90
C THR A 42 23.71 -4.70 8.37
N GLU A 43 24.56 -4.24 9.30
CA GLU A 43 24.58 -2.84 9.72
C GLU A 43 24.84 -1.88 8.55
N GLU A 44 25.66 -2.30 7.59
CA GLU A 44 25.95 -1.51 6.40
C GLU A 44 24.70 -1.34 5.52
N THR A 45 23.93 -2.40 5.31
CA THR A 45 22.63 -2.34 4.62
C THR A 45 21.68 -1.37 5.32
N LEU A 46 21.61 -1.40 6.65
CA LEU A 46 20.77 -0.47 7.43
C LEU A 46 21.25 0.97 7.30
N LYS A 47 22.56 1.22 7.34
CA LYS A 47 23.16 2.56 7.15
C LYS A 47 22.82 3.12 5.77
N ARG A 48 23.05 2.34 4.70
CA ARG A 48 22.73 2.72 3.32
C ARG A 48 21.23 3.01 3.15
N TRP A 49 20.37 2.21 3.77
CA TRP A 49 18.92 2.39 3.69
C TRP A 49 18.43 3.64 4.44
N ASN A 50 18.94 3.89 5.64
CA ASN A 50 18.64 5.12 6.38
C ASN A 50 19.14 6.36 5.62
N LEU A 51 20.32 6.29 4.99
CA LEU A 51 20.83 7.34 4.12
C LEU A 51 19.90 7.57 2.92
N ALA A 52 19.50 6.52 2.21
CA ALA A 52 18.60 6.65 1.05
C ALA A 52 17.26 7.28 1.43
N ARG A 53 16.68 6.90 2.59
CA ARG A 53 15.48 7.54 3.13
C ARG A 53 15.71 9.02 3.44
N ASP A 54 16.82 9.35 4.08
CA ASP A 54 17.14 10.72 4.49
C ASP A 54 17.41 11.63 3.27
N VAL A 55 18.06 11.10 2.23
CA VAL A 55 18.22 11.80 0.93
C VAL A 55 16.87 12.01 0.25
N ALA A 56 16.02 10.98 0.19
CA ALA A 56 14.67 11.11 -0.37
C ALA A 56 13.84 12.16 0.39
N ALA A 57 13.93 12.19 1.73
CA ALA A 57 13.27 13.19 2.55
C ALA A 57 13.73 14.60 2.20
N ALA A 58 15.05 14.84 2.10
CA ALA A 58 15.61 16.13 1.75
C ALA A 58 15.19 16.58 0.34
N VAL A 59 15.24 15.68 -0.65
CA VAL A 59 14.83 15.97 -2.02
C VAL A 59 13.35 16.37 -2.08
N LEU A 60 12.46 15.61 -1.42
CA LEU A 60 11.03 15.96 -1.39
C LEU A 60 10.79 17.32 -0.72
N LEU A 61 11.45 17.59 0.41
CA LEU A 61 11.34 18.89 1.08
C LEU A 61 11.79 20.06 0.19
N LEU A 62 12.87 19.90 -0.58
CA LEU A 62 13.34 20.92 -1.51
C LEU A 62 12.40 21.10 -2.71
N ILE A 63 11.88 20.01 -3.27
CA ILE A 63 10.89 20.06 -4.36
C ILE A 63 9.62 20.77 -3.87
N ALA A 64 9.20 20.54 -2.63
CA ALA A 64 8.00 21.18 -2.06
C ALA A 64 8.09 22.72 -2.03
N LEU A 65 9.30 23.31 -1.95
CA LEU A 65 9.49 24.76 -1.97
C LEU A 65 9.15 25.40 -3.32
N VAL A 66 9.31 24.65 -4.41
CA VAL A 66 9.13 25.14 -5.79
C VAL A 66 7.79 24.73 -6.40
N LEU A 67 6.92 24.10 -5.60
CA LEU A 67 5.59 23.67 -6.00
C LEU A 67 4.52 24.58 -5.37
N PRO A 68 3.32 24.62 -5.97
CA PRO A 68 2.22 25.36 -5.41
C PRO A 68 1.61 24.58 -4.24
N TRP A 69 1.26 25.29 -3.18
CA TRP A 69 0.75 24.72 -1.94
C TRP A 69 -0.78 24.77 -1.86
N ASN A 70 -1.39 25.75 -2.54
CA ASN A 70 -2.82 25.85 -2.81
C ASN A 70 -3.04 26.85 -3.96
N LEU A 71 -4.30 27.18 -4.28
CA LEU A 71 -4.62 28.17 -5.30
C LEU A 71 -4.15 29.60 -5.01
N TYR A 72 -3.79 29.91 -3.76
CA TYR A 72 -3.52 31.27 -3.29
C TYR A 72 -2.06 31.47 -2.86
N PHE A 73 -1.24 30.42 -2.84
CA PHE A 73 0.12 30.47 -2.35
C PHE A 73 1.00 29.39 -2.99
N GLY A 74 2.15 29.86 -3.51
CA GLY A 74 3.27 29.03 -3.92
C GLY A 74 3.94 29.56 -5.18
N VAL A 75 4.99 28.87 -5.63
CA VAL A 75 5.72 29.30 -6.83
C VAL A 75 4.82 29.19 -8.05
N GLY A 76 4.73 30.26 -8.84
CA GLY A 76 3.84 30.37 -10.00
C GLY A 76 2.41 30.81 -9.67
N ILE A 77 2.11 31.12 -8.40
CA ILE A 77 0.82 31.67 -7.96
C ILE A 77 0.96 33.20 -7.78
N PRO A 78 0.18 34.02 -8.50
CA PRO A 78 0.21 35.48 -8.34
C PRO A 78 -0.14 35.92 -6.91
N ASP A 79 0.35 37.08 -6.51
CA ASP A 79 0.05 37.71 -5.21
C ASP A 79 0.37 36.84 -3.98
N SER A 80 1.25 35.84 -4.15
CA SER A 80 1.72 34.99 -3.06
C SER A 80 2.42 35.81 -2.00
N ARG A 81 1.97 35.69 -0.75
CA ARG A 81 2.53 36.44 0.38
C ARG A 81 3.94 35.97 0.72
N LEU A 82 4.91 36.90 0.75
CA LEU A 82 6.30 36.63 1.11
C LEU A 82 6.42 36.01 2.51
N GLU A 83 5.59 36.41 3.46
CA GLU A 83 5.56 35.88 4.83
C GLU A 83 5.33 34.36 4.86
N LEU A 84 4.46 33.85 3.99
CA LEU A 84 4.19 32.41 3.88
C LEU A 84 5.38 31.66 3.26
N PHE A 85 6.10 32.27 2.32
CA PHE A 85 7.35 31.71 1.79
C PHE A 85 8.43 31.63 2.87
N VAL A 86 8.57 32.67 3.69
CA VAL A 86 9.51 32.68 4.82
C VAL A 86 9.12 31.62 5.85
N ALA A 87 7.85 31.52 6.21
CA ALA A 87 7.35 30.49 7.11
C ALA A 87 7.63 29.08 6.57
N LEU A 88 7.33 28.85 5.28
CA LEU A 88 7.60 27.59 4.59
C LEU A 88 9.10 27.24 4.60
N LEU A 89 9.97 28.22 4.29
CA LEU A 89 11.41 28.03 4.33
C LEU A 89 11.89 27.66 5.73
N VAL A 90 11.42 28.35 6.76
CA VAL A 90 11.80 28.10 8.16
C VAL A 90 11.39 26.68 8.60
N VAL A 91 10.14 26.26 8.33
CA VAL A 91 9.72 24.90 8.71
C VAL A 91 10.48 23.84 7.90
N THR A 92 10.81 24.12 6.65
CA THR A 92 11.65 23.24 5.81
C THR A 92 13.06 23.11 6.38
N LEU A 93 13.66 24.20 6.85
CA LEU A 93 14.96 24.18 7.51
C LEU A 93 14.94 23.35 8.80
N PHE A 94 13.86 23.42 9.60
CA PHE A 94 13.72 22.53 10.76
C PHE A 94 13.64 21.06 10.34
N SER A 95 12.88 20.74 9.29
CA SER A 95 12.81 19.39 8.74
C SER A 95 14.16 18.90 8.20
N LEU A 96 14.95 19.75 7.54
CA LEU A 96 16.31 19.40 7.09
C LEU A 96 17.29 19.25 8.28
N ALA A 97 17.18 20.12 9.29
CA ALA A 97 17.96 20.01 10.52
C ALA A 97 17.67 18.70 11.27
N SER A 98 16.43 18.19 11.19
CA SER A 98 16.06 16.89 11.75
C SER A 98 16.82 15.72 11.12
N ILE A 99 17.13 15.82 9.82
CA ILE A 99 17.95 14.83 9.13
C ILE A 99 19.38 14.94 9.66
N ALA A 100 19.95 16.15 9.66
CA ALA A 100 21.32 16.43 10.12
C ALA A 100 21.56 16.03 11.59
N SER A 101 20.55 16.16 12.45
CA SER A 101 20.68 15.82 13.88
C SER A 101 21.03 14.35 14.11
N SER A 102 20.64 13.46 13.19
CA SER A 102 20.94 12.03 13.27
C SER A 102 22.42 11.70 13.02
N TRP A 103 23.13 12.60 12.33
CA TRP A 103 24.55 12.44 12.02
C TRP A 103 25.42 13.03 13.13
N ARG A 104 24.95 14.11 13.76
CA ARG A 104 25.73 14.90 14.73
C ARG A 104 25.52 14.48 16.19
N PHE A 105 24.32 14.03 16.56
CA PHE A 105 23.97 13.71 17.95
C PHE A 105 23.65 12.23 18.14
N LYS A 106 24.69 11.39 18.18
CA LYS A 106 24.55 9.92 18.39
C LYS A 106 24.02 9.53 19.77
N HIS A 107 24.07 10.44 20.76
CA HIS A 107 23.75 10.13 22.17
C HIS A 107 22.38 10.65 22.64
N VAL A 108 21.71 11.51 21.86
CA VAL A 108 20.34 11.98 22.14
C VAL A 108 19.37 11.05 21.43
N GLN A 109 18.23 10.69 22.04
CA GLN A 109 17.19 9.84 21.42
C GLN A 109 16.79 10.40 20.04
N PRO A 110 17.35 9.90 18.93
CA PRO A 110 17.34 10.64 17.67
C PRO A 110 15.93 10.70 17.09
N GLY A 111 15.09 9.70 17.40
CA GLY A 111 13.70 9.66 16.95
C GLY A 111 12.79 10.74 17.55
N ARG A 112 12.98 11.13 18.82
CA ARG A 112 12.13 12.17 19.44
C ARG A 112 12.47 13.55 18.89
N LEU A 113 13.76 13.86 18.82
CA LEU A 113 14.24 15.12 18.25
C LEU A 113 13.80 15.28 16.79
N ARG A 114 13.91 14.20 15.99
CA ARG A 114 13.42 14.18 14.61
C ARG A 114 11.93 14.49 14.51
N ALA A 115 11.11 13.85 15.34
CA ALA A 115 9.67 14.11 15.36
C ALA A 115 9.37 15.56 15.77
N THR A 116 9.98 16.07 16.85
CA THR A 116 9.74 17.43 17.35
C THR A 116 10.10 18.50 16.31
N LEU A 117 11.24 18.35 15.61
CA LEU A 117 11.66 19.31 14.57
C LEU A 117 10.74 19.31 13.35
N ASN A 118 9.94 18.27 13.12
CA ASN A 118 8.97 18.25 12.02
C ASN A 118 7.56 18.71 12.44
N VAL A 119 7.28 18.91 13.72
CA VAL A 119 5.98 19.43 14.20
C VAL A 119 5.61 20.75 13.51
N PRO A 120 6.50 21.76 13.38
CA PRO A 120 6.16 23.01 12.70
C PRO A 120 5.73 22.81 11.24
N TYR A 121 6.34 21.86 10.53
CA TYR A 121 5.97 21.55 9.14
C TYR A 121 4.54 21.00 9.05
N PHE A 122 4.17 20.08 9.95
CA PHE A 122 2.81 19.55 10.00
C PHE A 122 1.78 20.58 10.43
N LEU A 123 2.14 21.50 11.35
CA LEU A 123 1.27 22.62 11.71
C LEU A 123 0.99 23.53 10.50
N LEU A 124 2.01 23.79 9.67
CA LEU A 124 1.82 24.56 8.44
C LEU A 124 0.87 23.84 7.47
N VAL A 125 1.08 22.54 7.21
CA VAL A 125 0.19 21.73 6.35
C VAL A 125 -1.24 21.70 6.90
N MET A 126 -1.41 21.49 8.21
CA MET A 126 -2.72 21.53 8.85
C MET A 126 -3.38 22.90 8.74
N GLY A 127 -2.59 23.99 8.78
CA GLY A 127 -3.07 25.34 8.51
C GLY A 127 -3.68 25.49 7.13
N PHE A 128 -3.05 24.94 6.08
CA PHE A 128 -3.61 24.93 4.72
C PHE A 128 -4.89 24.09 4.61
N VAL A 129 -4.92 22.90 5.22
CA VAL A 129 -6.13 22.05 5.27
C VAL A 129 -7.29 22.77 5.98
N LEU A 130 -7.00 23.40 7.13
CA LEU A 130 -8.02 24.12 7.89
C LEU A 130 -8.51 25.37 7.15
N PHE A 131 -7.59 26.09 6.51
CA PHE A 131 -7.91 27.23 5.66
C PHE A 131 -8.83 26.83 4.51
N ASP A 132 -8.54 25.72 3.82
CA ASP A 132 -9.43 25.17 2.78
C ASP A 132 -10.81 24.82 3.33
N MET A 133 -10.88 24.11 4.46
CA MET A 133 -12.14 23.75 5.11
C MET A 133 -12.98 24.98 5.49
N ILE A 134 -12.34 26.03 6.01
CA ILE A 134 -13.03 27.28 6.37
C ILE A 134 -13.55 27.98 5.11
N GLN A 135 -12.73 28.07 4.06
CA GLN A 135 -13.15 28.67 2.79
C GLN A 135 -14.32 27.91 2.17
N THR A 136 -14.22 26.60 2.13
CA THR A 136 -15.26 25.67 1.69
C THR A 136 -16.61 25.97 2.35
N VAL A 137 -16.62 26.12 3.68
CA VAL A 137 -17.86 26.38 4.43
C VAL A 137 -18.36 27.81 4.19
N ARG A 138 -17.45 28.79 4.19
CA ARG A 138 -17.78 30.22 4.07
C ARG A 138 -18.29 30.60 2.68
N TYR A 139 -17.68 30.03 1.65
CA TYR A 139 -17.93 30.36 0.25
C TYR A 139 -18.74 29.28 -0.48
N GLY A 140 -19.24 28.27 0.25
CA GLY A 140 -20.06 27.21 -0.30
C GLY A 140 -21.26 27.74 -1.09
N GLY A 141 -21.45 27.21 -2.30
CA GLY A 141 -22.55 27.62 -3.19
C GLY A 141 -22.41 29.01 -3.83
N THR A 142 -21.34 29.77 -3.55
CA THR A 142 -21.11 31.10 -4.15
C THR A 142 -20.40 31.05 -5.50
N GLY A 143 -19.93 29.87 -5.92
CA GLY A 143 -19.09 29.69 -7.12
C GLY A 143 -17.62 30.06 -6.91
N ASN A 144 -17.25 30.65 -5.78
CA ASN A 144 -15.85 30.84 -5.42
C ASN A 144 -15.20 29.49 -5.11
N VAL A 145 -14.01 29.31 -5.66
CA VAL A 145 -13.27 28.06 -5.54
C VAL A 145 -12.40 28.10 -4.26
N PRO A 146 -12.55 27.16 -3.32
CA PRO A 146 -11.67 27.04 -2.15
C PRO A 146 -10.22 26.85 -2.55
N GLY A 147 -9.28 27.08 -1.62
CA GLY A 147 -7.86 27.04 -1.96
C GLY A 147 -7.34 25.65 -2.35
N GLY A 148 -7.94 24.60 -1.81
CA GLY A 148 -7.43 23.24 -1.86
C GLY A 148 -6.08 23.08 -1.15
N VAL A 149 -5.55 21.86 -1.21
CA VAL A 149 -4.21 21.50 -0.77
C VAL A 149 -3.47 20.95 -1.97
N GLY A 150 -2.50 21.72 -2.45
CA GLY A 150 -1.75 21.46 -3.67
C GLY A 150 -0.56 20.50 -3.49
N PRO A 151 0.12 20.17 -4.61
CA PRO A 151 1.21 19.20 -4.66
C PRO A 151 2.41 19.55 -3.79
N GLY A 152 2.68 20.83 -3.54
CA GLY A 152 3.74 21.27 -2.62
C GLY A 152 3.52 20.77 -1.19
N ALA A 153 2.27 20.82 -0.71
CA ALA A 153 1.92 20.30 0.60
C ALA A 153 2.00 18.76 0.65
N TRP A 154 1.60 18.05 -0.41
CA TRP A 154 1.68 16.58 -0.46
C TRP A 154 3.13 16.09 -0.44
N VAL A 155 3.97 16.65 -1.33
CA VAL A 155 5.40 16.35 -1.44
C VAL A 155 6.12 16.73 -0.14
N GLY A 156 5.80 17.91 0.40
CA GLY A 156 6.35 18.42 1.64
C GLY A 156 6.02 17.55 2.84
N ALA A 157 4.75 17.19 3.02
CA ALA A 157 4.31 16.31 4.11
C ALA A 157 4.97 14.93 4.01
N ALA A 158 5.11 14.37 2.80
CA ALA A 158 5.83 13.12 2.59
C ALA A 158 7.32 13.25 2.99
N GLY A 159 7.99 14.32 2.57
CA GLY A 159 9.37 14.62 2.96
C GLY A 159 9.54 14.78 4.48
N ALA A 160 8.66 15.53 5.12
CA ALA A 160 8.65 15.76 6.57
C ALA A 160 8.35 14.47 7.37
N LEU A 161 7.51 13.57 6.85
CA LEU A 161 7.25 12.27 7.49
C LEU A 161 8.44 11.31 7.36
N LEU A 162 9.16 11.34 6.24
CA LEU A 162 10.38 10.57 6.08
C LEU A 162 11.51 11.09 6.99
N SER A 163 11.64 12.42 7.11
CA SER A 163 12.62 13.05 7.99
C SER A 163 12.26 12.85 9.47
N ALA A 164 10.99 12.82 9.85
CA ALA A 164 10.55 12.62 11.24
C ALA A 164 10.76 11.19 11.76
N GLN A 165 10.86 10.19 10.87
CA GLN A 165 10.96 8.80 11.28
C GLN A 165 12.29 8.47 12.00
N PRO A 166 12.26 7.64 13.06
CA PRO A 166 13.48 7.18 13.72
C PRO A 166 14.33 6.34 12.76
N PRO A 167 15.67 6.35 12.86
CA PRO A 167 16.53 5.44 12.10
C PRO A 167 16.16 3.98 12.36
N ILE A 168 16.22 3.14 11.33
CA ILE A 168 15.97 1.70 11.43
C ILE A 168 17.23 1.02 11.99
N THR A 169 17.08 0.35 13.13
CA THR A 169 18.18 -0.34 13.86
C THR A 169 17.98 -1.86 13.96
N ASN A 170 16.86 -2.40 13.45
CA ASN A 170 16.47 -3.81 13.50
C ASN A 170 16.34 -4.38 14.94
N THR A 171 16.01 -3.54 15.91
CA THR A 171 15.85 -3.93 17.32
C THR A 171 14.38 -4.22 17.68
N ARG A 172 14.14 -4.87 18.84
CA ARG A 172 12.76 -5.07 19.35
C ARG A 172 12.05 -3.72 19.59
N VAL A 173 12.80 -2.71 20.04
CA VAL A 173 12.33 -1.33 20.25
C VAL A 173 11.82 -0.69 18.96
N ASP A 174 12.37 -1.05 17.79
CA ASP A 174 11.87 -0.56 16.52
C ASP A 174 10.47 -1.11 16.21
N LYS A 175 10.18 -2.36 16.56
CA LYS A 175 8.85 -2.94 16.31
C LYS A 175 7.75 -2.15 16.99
N ASP A 176 7.97 -1.70 18.22
CA ASP A 176 7.01 -0.91 18.99
C ASP A 176 6.89 0.51 18.47
N ARG A 177 8.01 1.18 18.14
CA ARG A 177 7.99 2.51 17.52
C ARG A 177 7.24 2.51 16.19
N PHE A 178 7.53 1.55 15.31
CA PHE A 178 6.86 1.45 14.01
C PHE A 178 5.40 1.01 14.12
N ARG A 179 5.01 0.35 15.22
CA ARG A 179 3.59 0.11 15.51
C ARG A 179 2.84 1.42 15.76
N GLY A 180 3.46 2.38 16.46
CA GLY A 180 2.93 3.74 16.64
C GLY A 180 2.74 4.46 15.31
N TRP A 181 3.76 4.45 14.44
CA TRP A 181 3.67 5.01 13.09
C TRP A 181 2.54 4.39 12.24
N LEU A 182 2.39 3.06 12.29
CA LEU A 182 1.29 2.37 11.62
C LEU A 182 -0.09 2.75 12.19
N LEU A 183 -0.18 3.06 13.49
CA LEU A 183 -1.40 3.60 14.09
C LEU A 183 -1.70 5.00 13.54
N THR A 184 -0.70 5.87 13.44
CA THR A 184 -0.82 7.20 12.84
C THR A 184 -1.34 7.12 11.40
N ALA A 185 -0.80 6.21 10.59
CA ALA A 185 -1.30 6.00 9.23
C ALA A 185 -2.79 5.60 9.19
N ARG A 186 -3.26 4.80 10.15
CA ARG A 186 -4.69 4.45 10.26
C ARG A 186 -5.54 5.64 10.69
N ILE A 187 -5.06 6.46 11.61
CA ILE A 187 -5.76 7.69 12.01
C ILE A 187 -5.91 8.59 10.79
N ILE A 188 -4.84 8.81 10.02
CA ILE A 188 -4.88 9.56 8.76
C ILE A 188 -5.93 8.97 7.80
N ALA A 189 -6.00 7.65 7.65
CA ALA A 189 -6.99 7.00 6.79
C ALA A 189 -8.43 7.23 7.26
N PHE A 190 -8.70 7.10 8.56
CA PHE A 190 -10.04 7.37 9.11
C PHE A 190 -10.42 8.85 8.97
N THR A 191 -9.50 9.76 9.28
CA THR A 191 -9.71 11.20 9.11
C THR A 191 -9.98 11.54 7.65
N ALA A 192 -9.23 10.98 6.71
CA ALA A 192 -9.44 11.20 5.28
C ALA A 192 -10.81 10.71 4.80
N ILE A 193 -11.24 9.52 5.25
CA ILE A 193 -12.58 8.99 4.94
C ILE A 193 -13.68 9.88 5.54
N ALA A 194 -13.53 10.31 6.79
CA ALA A 194 -14.50 11.17 7.45
C ALA A 194 -14.60 12.54 6.77
N LEU A 195 -13.47 13.17 6.44
CA LEU A 195 -13.44 14.44 5.71
C LEU A 195 -14.02 14.30 4.30
N ALA A 196 -13.75 13.20 3.59
CA ALA A 196 -14.36 12.95 2.28
C ALA A 196 -15.87 12.74 2.36
N ALA A 197 -16.37 12.03 3.39
CA ALA A 197 -17.79 11.87 3.62
C ALA A 197 -18.45 13.22 3.96
N LEU A 198 -17.78 14.04 4.77
CA LEU A 198 -18.24 15.39 5.10
C LEU A 198 -18.27 16.29 3.86
N ALA A 199 -17.24 16.24 3.03
CA ALA A 199 -17.17 16.94 1.75
C ALA A 199 -18.31 16.51 0.80
N PHE A 200 -18.62 15.22 0.74
CA PHE A 200 -19.77 14.71 -0.03
C PHE A 200 -21.08 15.32 0.46
N VAL A 201 -21.34 15.27 1.77
CA VAL A 201 -22.57 15.81 2.38
C VAL A 201 -22.68 17.31 2.18
N PHE A 202 -21.59 18.08 2.37
CA PHE A 202 -21.60 19.53 2.14
C PHE A 202 -21.85 19.88 0.68
N ASN A 203 -21.18 19.22 -0.27
CA ASN A 203 -21.43 19.47 -1.68
C ASN A 203 -22.88 19.13 -2.05
N LEU A 204 -23.43 18.02 -1.54
CA LEU A 204 -24.83 17.65 -1.78
C LEU A 204 -25.79 18.67 -1.18
N PHE A 205 -25.54 19.15 0.05
CA PHE A 205 -26.34 20.19 0.68
C PHE A 205 -26.38 21.47 -0.17
N TRP A 206 -25.21 21.97 -0.59
CA TRP A 206 -25.14 23.18 -1.42
C TRP A 206 -25.80 22.99 -2.79
N ARG A 207 -25.65 21.80 -3.40
CA ARG A 207 -26.33 21.44 -4.65
C ARG A 207 -27.84 21.44 -4.52
N ILE A 208 -28.36 20.83 -3.45
CA ILE A 208 -29.81 20.80 -3.17
C ILE A 208 -30.31 22.21 -2.90
N LYS A 209 -29.60 22.99 -2.07
CA LYS A 209 -29.97 24.38 -1.76
C LYS A 209 -30.00 25.26 -3.02
N ALA A 210 -29.02 25.10 -3.91
CA ALA A 210 -28.97 25.84 -5.17
C ALA A 210 -30.07 25.42 -6.16
N ALA A 211 -30.52 24.16 -6.10
CA ALA A 211 -31.52 23.62 -7.01
C ALA A 211 -32.97 23.78 -6.51
N LEU A 212 -33.17 24.18 -5.24
CA LEU A 212 -34.48 24.47 -4.66
C LEU A 212 -35.01 25.81 -5.21
N PRO A 213 -36.20 25.82 -5.86
CA PRO A 213 -36.82 27.06 -6.29
C PRO A 213 -37.24 27.91 -5.08
N ALA A 214 -37.27 29.23 -5.24
CA ALA A 214 -37.83 30.13 -4.22
C ALA A 214 -39.35 29.95 -4.02
N ASP A 215 -40.04 29.42 -5.04
CA ASP A 215 -41.50 29.25 -5.07
C ASP A 215 -41.92 27.77 -5.17
N SER A 216 -43.08 27.43 -4.59
CA SER A 216 -43.55 26.05 -4.36
C SER A 216 -43.99 25.25 -5.59
N THR A 217 -43.87 25.79 -6.81
CA THR A 217 -44.34 25.19 -8.06
C THR A 217 -43.23 24.56 -8.92
N GLY A 218 -41.96 24.67 -8.52
CA GLY A 218 -40.81 24.56 -9.42
C GLY A 218 -39.95 23.28 -9.38
N PHE A 219 -40.41 22.15 -8.83
CA PHE A 219 -39.59 20.91 -8.85
C PHE A 219 -39.58 20.29 -10.26
N GLY A 220 -38.71 20.79 -11.14
CA GLY A 220 -38.62 20.42 -12.55
C GLY A 220 -37.52 19.41 -12.87
N LYS A 221 -37.46 18.99 -14.15
CA LYS A 221 -36.41 18.09 -14.70
C LYS A 221 -34.99 18.57 -14.40
N GLN A 222 -34.76 19.89 -14.35
CA GLN A 222 -33.47 20.50 -14.06
C GLN A 222 -33.02 20.30 -12.62
N THR A 223 -33.89 20.51 -11.63
CA THR A 223 -33.60 20.24 -10.21
C THR A 223 -33.26 18.78 -9.98
N PHE A 224 -34.04 17.87 -10.57
CA PHE A 224 -33.77 16.43 -10.52
C PHE A 224 -32.40 16.08 -11.14
N ALA A 225 -32.09 16.60 -12.32
CA ALA A 225 -30.81 16.39 -13.00
C ALA A 225 -29.61 16.86 -12.16
N ILE A 226 -29.70 18.04 -11.53
CA ILE A 226 -28.63 18.60 -10.68
C ILE A 226 -28.37 17.70 -9.46
N ILE A 227 -29.43 17.27 -8.77
CA ILE A 227 -29.33 16.44 -7.56
C ILE A 227 -28.76 15.07 -7.90
N MET A 228 -29.28 14.41 -8.95
CA MET A 228 -28.79 13.09 -9.37
C MET A 228 -27.32 13.13 -9.78
N THR A 229 -26.91 14.17 -10.52
CA THR A 229 -25.51 14.38 -10.89
C THR A 229 -24.65 14.57 -9.63
N ALA A 230 -25.09 15.36 -8.66
CA ALA A 230 -24.37 15.57 -7.40
C ALA A 230 -24.14 14.25 -6.64
N ILE A 231 -25.19 13.43 -6.54
CA ILE A 231 -25.14 12.14 -5.86
C ILE A 231 -24.16 11.21 -6.56
N VAL A 232 -24.24 11.07 -7.89
CA VAL A 232 -23.37 10.16 -8.66
C VAL A 232 -21.91 10.58 -8.52
N TYR A 233 -21.58 11.82 -8.84
CA TYR A 233 -20.20 12.33 -8.81
C TYR A 233 -19.61 12.25 -7.39
N GLY A 234 -20.37 12.72 -6.41
CA GLY A 234 -19.92 12.71 -5.03
C GLY A 234 -19.75 11.30 -4.45
N SER A 235 -20.63 10.36 -4.81
CA SER A 235 -20.51 8.95 -4.40
C SER A 235 -19.31 8.27 -5.05
N VAL A 236 -19.05 8.54 -6.33
CA VAL A 236 -17.90 8.01 -7.06
C VAL A 236 -16.58 8.52 -6.46
N ALA A 237 -16.49 9.82 -6.17
CA ALA A 237 -15.32 10.40 -5.53
C ALA A 237 -15.10 9.84 -4.11
N LEU A 238 -16.16 9.75 -3.30
CA LEU A 238 -16.10 9.13 -1.97
C LEU A 238 -15.63 7.66 -2.05
N ALA A 239 -16.17 6.88 -2.99
CA ALA A 239 -15.79 5.49 -3.19
C ALA A 239 -14.30 5.34 -3.52
N ALA A 240 -13.75 6.22 -4.38
CA ALA A 240 -12.32 6.23 -4.69
C ALA A 240 -11.47 6.49 -3.43
N VAL A 241 -11.85 7.48 -2.60
CA VAL A 241 -11.16 7.78 -1.34
C VAL A 241 -11.24 6.61 -0.36
N VAL A 242 -12.41 6.00 -0.20
CA VAL A 242 -12.63 4.86 0.69
C VAL A 242 -11.80 3.66 0.25
N VAL A 243 -11.83 3.29 -1.03
CA VAL A 243 -11.12 2.11 -1.54
C VAL A 243 -9.61 2.26 -1.43
N ALA A 244 -9.06 3.42 -1.79
CA ALA A 244 -7.64 3.70 -1.65
C ALA A 244 -7.21 3.74 -0.17
N SER A 245 -7.99 4.40 0.69
CA SER A 245 -7.69 4.51 2.12
C SER A 245 -7.89 3.18 2.87
N TRP A 246 -8.74 2.30 2.36
CA TRP A 246 -8.95 0.95 2.89
C TRP A 246 -7.65 0.12 2.85
N TRP A 247 -6.75 0.37 1.89
CA TRP A 247 -5.45 -0.31 1.83
C TRP A 247 -4.55 0.05 3.01
N ILE A 248 -4.70 1.28 3.55
CA ILE A 248 -3.97 1.76 4.73
C ILE A 248 -4.44 0.98 5.98
N LEU A 249 -5.74 0.68 6.06
CA LEU A 249 -6.33 -0.08 7.17
C LEU A 249 -5.93 -1.56 7.14
N GLN A 250 -5.71 -2.11 5.94
CA GLN A 250 -5.30 -3.50 5.75
C GLN A 250 -3.88 -3.78 6.27
N ARG A 251 -3.71 -4.90 6.97
CA ARG A 251 -2.41 -5.29 7.57
C ARG A 251 -1.47 -6.00 6.59
N SER A 252 -1.93 -6.34 5.39
CA SER A 252 -1.16 -7.17 4.45
C SER A 252 0.04 -6.42 3.85
N ARG A 253 1.13 -7.14 3.54
CA ARG A 253 2.31 -6.56 2.88
C ARG A 253 1.99 -6.07 1.46
N ALA A 254 1.13 -6.79 0.73
CA ALA A 254 0.69 -6.40 -0.61
C ALA A 254 -0.10 -5.08 -0.60
N SER A 255 -0.97 -4.87 0.41
CA SER A 255 -1.71 -3.60 0.58
C SER A 255 -0.76 -2.43 0.83
N ARG A 256 0.29 -2.65 1.63
CA ARG A 256 1.31 -1.64 1.89
C ARG A 256 2.13 -1.29 0.65
N LEU A 257 2.53 -2.29 -0.14
CA LEU A 257 3.21 -2.05 -1.42
C LEU A 257 2.31 -1.31 -2.41
N ALA A 258 1.04 -1.70 -2.53
CA ALA A 258 0.07 -0.99 -3.36
C ALA A 258 -0.13 0.46 -2.91
N LEU A 259 -0.17 0.71 -1.59
CA LEU A 259 -0.22 2.05 -1.02
C LEU A 259 1.02 2.88 -1.33
N VAL A 260 2.22 2.28 -1.25
CA VAL A 260 3.46 2.97 -1.62
C VAL A 260 3.44 3.35 -3.11
N ALA A 261 3.04 2.42 -3.98
CA ALA A 261 2.90 2.69 -5.40
C ALA A 261 1.87 3.80 -5.67
N LEU A 262 0.72 3.77 -4.99
CA LEU A 262 -0.30 4.81 -5.09
C LEU A 262 0.22 6.18 -4.61
N GLY A 263 0.89 6.23 -3.45
CA GLY A 263 1.45 7.48 -2.92
C GLY A 263 2.52 8.08 -3.83
N VAL A 264 3.43 7.26 -4.38
CA VAL A 264 4.41 7.73 -5.37
C VAL A 264 3.71 8.22 -6.64
N SER A 265 2.70 7.50 -7.11
CA SER A 265 1.92 7.88 -8.28
C SER A 265 1.17 9.21 -8.07
N THR A 266 0.64 9.45 -6.87
CA THR A 266 0.02 10.72 -6.47
C THR A 266 1.01 11.88 -6.49
N LEU A 267 2.21 11.70 -5.93
CA LEU A 267 3.23 12.75 -5.93
C LEU A 267 3.70 13.09 -7.35
N LEU A 268 3.89 12.07 -8.20
CA LEU A 268 4.24 12.25 -9.61
C LEU A 268 3.11 12.94 -10.38
N ALA A 269 1.86 12.57 -10.13
CA ALA A 269 0.71 13.19 -10.77
C ALA A 269 0.63 14.68 -10.45
N GLY A 270 0.75 15.05 -9.17
CA GLY A 270 0.76 16.45 -8.75
C GLY A 270 1.88 17.25 -9.40
N LEU A 271 3.08 16.67 -9.54
CA LEU A 271 4.21 17.29 -10.23
C LEU A 271 3.93 17.46 -11.73
N ILE A 272 3.44 16.42 -12.41
CA ILE A 272 3.17 16.43 -13.85
C ILE A 272 2.07 17.43 -14.20
N VAL A 273 0.96 17.43 -13.45
CA VAL A 273 -0.16 18.36 -13.68
C VAL A 273 0.28 19.80 -13.45
N TRP A 274 1.15 20.06 -12.46
CA TRP A 274 1.64 21.42 -12.28
C TRP A 274 2.61 21.87 -13.37
N LEU A 275 3.57 21.02 -13.76
CA LEU A 275 4.63 21.40 -14.70
C LEU A 275 4.13 21.54 -16.15
N LEU A 276 3.06 20.83 -16.53
CA LEU A 276 2.55 20.88 -17.89
C LEU A 276 1.47 21.96 -18.03
N PRO A 277 1.50 22.79 -19.10
CA PRO A 277 0.46 23.79 -19.35
C PRO A 277 -0.96 23.22 -19.39
N ILE A 278 -1.11 21.99 -19.90
CA ILE A 278 -2.39 21.29 -19.97
C ILE A 278 -2.94 20.92 -18.59
N GLY A 279 -2.10 20.85 -17.56
CA GLY A 279 -2.55 20.45 -16.24
C GLY A 279 -3.40 21.50 -15.54
N ARG A 280 -3.41 22.75 -16.00
CA ARG A 280 -4.44 23.74 -15.64
C ARG A 280 -5.85 23.26 -15.97
N VAL A 281 -6.01 22.48 -17.04
CA VAL A 281 -7.30 21.91 -17.45
C VAL A 281 -7.65 20.65 -16.65
N ILE A 282 -6.65 19.93 -16.14
CA ILE A 282 -6.81 18.68 -15.37
C ILE A 282 -7.07 18.97 -13.88
N ASP A 283 -6.84 20.21 -13.43
CA ASP A 283 -6.97 20.72 -12.06
C ASP A 283 -6.09 19.97 -11.04
N ALA A 284 -5.00 20.65 -10.67
CA ALA A 284 -4.00 20.15 -9.73
C ALA A 284 -4.42 20.28 -8.26
N PHE A 285 -5.43 21.10 -7.96
CA PHE A 285 -5.67 21.62 -6.62
C PHE A 285 -6.92 21.04 -6.00
N HIS A 286 -7.91 20.71 -6.82
CA HIS A 286 -9.16 20.17 -6.35
C HIS A 286 -9.26 18.66 -6.59
N GLY A 287 -10.05 18.03 -5.72
CA GLY A 287 -10.09 16.58 -5.62
C GLY A 287 -10.80 15.85 -6.76
N ILE A 288 -11.05 14.58 -6.51
CA ILE A 288 -11.59 13.61 -7.47
C ILE A 288 -13.00 14.00 -7.96
N ALA A 289 -13.21 14.01 -9.28
CA ALA A 289 -14.49 14.24 -9.97
C ALA A 289 -15.29 15.46 -9.48
N GLN A 290 -15.13 16.60 -10.16
CA GLN A 290 -15.79 17.84 -9.80
C GLN A 290 -16.79 18.29 -10.85
N ASN A 291 -17.85 18.95 -10.39
CA ASN A 291 -18.74 19.67 -11.27
C ASN A 291 -18.62 21.17 -10.96
N THR A 292 -18.02 21.87 -11.92
CA THR A 292 -17.45 23.22 -11.88
C THR A 292 -18.46 24.32 -11.58
N SER A 293 -19.76 24.08 -11.81
CA SER A 293 -20.82 25.08 -11.62
C SER A 293 -21.11 25.46 -10.15
N THR A 294 -20.78 24.59 -9.18
CA THR A 294 -21.11 24.79 -7.75
C THR A 294 -20.13 24.11 -6.78
N ALA A 295 -19.02 23.54 -7.27
CA ALA A 295 -18.12 22.76 -6.43
C ALA A 295 -17.45 23.65 -5.36
N ALA A 296 -17.63 23.27 -4.10
CA ALA A 296 -17.14 24.01 -2.94
C ALA A 296 -16.24 23.19 -2.02
N VAL A 297 -15.98 21.89 -2.29
CA VAL A 297 -15.03 21.08 -1.52
C VAL A 297 -14.30 20.09 -2.42
N GLY A 298 -12.97 20.07 -2.37
CA GLY A 298 -12.15 19.05 -3.01
C GLY A 298 -12.16 17.72 -2.24
N PHE A 299 -12.24 16.59 -2.95
CA PHE A 299 -11.95 15.26 -2.37
C PHE A 299 -10.42 15.04 -2.27
N GLU A 300 -9.81 15.48 -1.18
CA GLU A 300 -8.34 15.51 -0.99
C GLU A 300 -7.74 14.21 -0.45
N GLY A 301 -8.00 13.08 -1.11
CA GLY A 301 -7.35 11.80 -0.76
C GLY A 301 -5.83 11.83 -0.91
N PHE A 302 -5.31 12.72 -1.76
CA PHE A 302 -3.91 12.77 -2.17
C PHE A 302 -2.93 13.01 -1.02
N LEU A 303 -3.20 14.00 -0.16
CA LEU A 303 -2.37 14.29 1.01
C LEU A 303 -2.30 13.07 1.94
N ALA A 304 -3.45 12.44 2.20
CA ALA A 304 -3.55 11.28 3.07
C ALA A 304 -2.78 10.06 2.50
N TRP A 305 -2.89 9.81 1.20
CA TRP A 305 -2.19 8.70 0.55
C TRP A 305 -0.68 8.93 0.49
N ALA A 306 -0.24 10.15 0.16
CA ALA A 306 1.17 10.53 0.18
C ALA A 306 1.77 10.38 1.59
N ALA A 307 1.05 10.88 2.61
CA ALA A 307 1.46 10.77 4.00
C ALA A 307 1.53 9.31 4.47
N ALA A 308 0.48 8.53 4.24
CA ALA A 308 0.45 7.13 4.62
C ALA A 308 1.52 6.30 3.89
N ALA A 309 1.79 6.59 2.61
CA ALA A 309 2.88 5.99 1.86
C ALA A 309 4.25 6.33 2.47
N ALA A 310 4.50 7.60 2.82
CA ALA A 310 5.76 8.01 3.47
C ALA A 310 5.98 7.30 4.81
N ILE A 311 4.93 7.09 5.59
CA ILE A 311 4.98 6.35 6.87
C ILE A 311 5.34 4.87 6.65
N VAL A 312 4.77 4.25 5.62
CA VAL A 312 4.83 2.79 5.42
C VAL A 312 6.01 2.38 4.54
N ALA A 313 6.48 3.24 3.64
CA ALA A 313 7.48 2.93 2.62
C ALA A 313 8.82 2.45 3.18
N PRO A 314 9.49 3.15 4.12
CA PRO A 314 10.86 2.82 4.50
C PRO A 314 11.00 1.39 5.04
N LEU A 315 10.09 0.96 5.90
CA LEU A 315 10.11 -0.41 6.41
C LEU A 315 9.61 -1.44 5.41
N THR A 316 8.58 -1.11 4.64
CA THR A 316 7.97 -2.08 3.72
C THR A 316 8.97 -2.42 2.62
N LEU A 317 9.60 -1.39 2.04
CA LEU A 317 10.60 -1.51 0.99
C LEU A 317 11.90 -2.18 1.49
N LEU A 318 12.39 -1.84 2.69
CA LEU A 318 13.53 -2.55 3.29
C LEU A 318 13.24 -4.04 3.43
N ARG A 319 12.09 -4.38 4.02
CA ARG A 319 11.71 -5.78 4.24
C ARG A 319 11.55 -6.53 2.94
N THR A 320 11.05 -5.90 1.89
CA THR A 320 10.95 -6.54 0.57
C THR A 320 12.32 -6.67 -0.10
N ALA A 321 13.20 -5.69 0.04
CA ALA A 321 14.54 -5.75 -0.55
C ALA A 321 15.45 -6.79 0.12
N THR A 322 15.28 -7.02 1.43
CA THR A 322 16.15 -7.92 2.22
C THR A 322 15.52 -9.28 2.50
N SER A 323 14.32 -9.57 1.99
CA SER A 323 13.71 -10.89 2.17
C SER A 323 14.23 -11.84 1.09
N ASP A 324 15.00 -12.85 1.49
CA ASP A 324 15.50 -13.92 0.59
C ASP A 324 14.37 -14.70 -0.11
N HIS A 325 13.12 -14.57 0.38
CA HIS A 325 11.92 -15.22 -0.14
C HIS A 325 10.77 -14.24 -0.38
N VAL A 326 11.00 -13.11 -1.05
CA VAL A 326 9.86 -12.38 -1.63
C VAL A 326 9.26 -13.25 -2.72
N SER A 327 8.13 -13.88 -2.43
CA SER A 327 7.39 -14.59 -3.46
C SER A 327 6.96 -13.60 -4.54
N ASP A 328 7.18 -13.93 -5.83
CA ASP A 328 6.65 -13.18 -6.97
C ASP A 328 5.15 -12.88 -6.82
N ASN A 329 4.45 -13.76 -6.10
CA ASN A 329 3.06 -13.61 -5.71
C ASN A 329 2.78 -12.31 -4.93
N MET A 330 3.69 -11.79 -4.11
CA MET A 330 3.47 -10.56 -3.34
C MET A 330 3.38 -9.33 -4.23
N TRP A 331 4.30 -9.19 -5.19
CA TRP A 331 4.32 -8.09 -6.15
C TRP A 331 3.10 -8.15 -7.06
N ARG A 332 2.73 -9.34 -7.54
CA ARG A 332 1.50 -9.56 -8.32
C ARG A 332 0.24 -9.24 -7.51
N GLN A 333 0.19 -9.61 -6.22
CA GLN A 333 -0.94 -9.25 -5.34
C GLN A 333 -1.06 -7.74 -5.12
N ALA A 334 0.07 -7.03 -4.98
CA ALA A 334 0.07 -5.57 -4.89
C ALA A 334 -0.44 -4.93 -6.19
N ALA A 335 0.07 -5.40 -7.35
CA ALA A 335 -0.39 -4.97 -8.66
C ALA A 335 -1.88 -5.22 -8.88
N ARG A 336 -2.42 -6.37 -8.44
CA ARG A 336 -3.87 -6.66 -8.49
C ARG A 336 -4.71 -5.66 -7.72
N LYS A 337 -4.23 -5.12 -6.59
CA LYS A 337 -4.94 -4.06 -5.86
C LYS A 337 -4.99 -2.77 -6.68
N GLY A 338 -3.87 -2.38 -7.29
CA GLY A 338 -3.84 -1.25 -8.22
C GLY A 338 -4.80 -1.42 -9.39
N LEU A 339 -4.80 -2.60 -10.04
CA LEU A 339 -5.72 -2.94 -11.13
C LEU A 339 -7.19 -2.87 -10.72
N LEU A 340 -7.51 -3.28 -9.49
CA LEU A 340 -8.88 -3.17 -8.97
C LEU A 340 -9.33 -1.71 -8.83
N LEU A 341 -8.44 -0.83 -8.34
CA LEU A 341 -8.74 0.60 -8.24
C LEU A 341 -8.92 1.23 -9.63
N ILE A 342 -8.06 0.88 -10.59
CA ILE A 342 -8.15 1.33 -11.97
C ILE A 342 -9.47 0.86 -12.61
N ALA A 343 -9.82 -0.42 -12.45
CA ALA A 343 -11.06 -0.97 -12.98
C ALA A 343 -12.29 -0.29 -12.38
N LEU A 344 -12.31 -0.12 -11.05
CA LEU A 344 -13.39 0.55 -10.33
C LEU A 344 -13.56 2.00 -10.78
N TRP A 345 -12.47 2.78 -10.83
CA TRP A 345 -12.52 4.17 -11.25
C TRP A 345 -12.97 4.33 -12.70
N SER A 346 -12.44 3.48 -13.59
CA SER A 346 -12.81 3.53 -15.00
C SER A 346 -14.28 3.16 -15.21
N ALA A 347 -14.78 2.14 -14.52
CA ALA A 347 -16.21 1.80 -14.53
C ALA A 347 -17.09 2.91 -13.92
N ALA A 348 -16.63 3.54 -12.85
CA ALA A 348 -17.31 4.69 -12.25
C ALA A 348 -17.32 5.92 -13.17
N SER A 349 -16.26 6.11 -13.95
CA SER A 349 -16.18 7.15 -14.99
C SER A 349 -17.22 6.90 -16.09
N VAL A 350 -17.40 5.66 -16.54
CA VAL A 350 -18.51 5.28 -17.46
C VAL A 350 -19.86 5.69 -16.87
N LEU A 351 -20.10 5.43 -15.57
CA LEU A 351 -21.36 5.81 -14.91
C LEU A 351 -21.57 7.33 -14.91
N MET A 352 -20.53 8.12 -14.63
CA MET A 352 -20.61 9.58 -14.71
C MET A 352 -20.92 10.06 -16.12
N ARG A 353 -20.27 9.50 -17.15
CA ARG A 353 -20.53 9.82 -18.57
C ARG A 353 -21.94 9.45 -19.02
N ILE A 354 -22.46 8.30 -18.58
CA ILE A 354 -23.86 7.91 -18.84
C ILE A 354 -24.82 8.89 -18.18
N THR A 355 -24.52 9.32 -16.95
CA THR A 355 -25.31 10.33 -16.23
C THR A 355 -25.33 11.65 -17.00
N ASP A 356 -24.19 12.12 -17.50
CA ASP A 356 -24.11 13.34 -18.30
C ASP A 356 -24.90 13.23 -19.62
N LEU A 357 -24.84 12.08 -20.28
CA LEU A 357 -25.64 11.80 -21.48
C LEU A 357 -27.14 11.85 -21.15
N ALA A 358 -27.56 11.21 -20.06
CA ALA A 358 -28.95 11.22 -19.61
C ALA A 358 -29.43 12.64 -19.28
N VAL A 359 -28.60 13.45 -18.61
CA VAL A 359 -28.90 14.86 -18.33
C VAL A 359 -29.01 15.67 -19.61
N THR A 360 -28.09 15.47 -20.56
CA THR A 360 -28.10 16.15 -21.87
C THR A 360 -29.42 15.87 -22.61
N VAL A 361 -29.86 14.61 -22.64
CA VAL A 361 -31.13 14.21 -23.26
C VAL A 361 -32.33 14.75 -22.49
N LEU A 362 -32.33 14.62 -21.16
CA LEU A 362 -33.45 15.05 -20.30
C LEU A 362 -33.71 16.55 -20.37
N LEU A 363 -32.64 17.35 -20.48
CA LEU A 363 -32.68 18.81 -20.52
C LEU A 363 -32.60 19.37 -21.95
N ASN A 364 -32.55 18.51 -22.97
CA ASN A 364 -32.42 18.89 -24.39
C ASN A 364 -31.26 19.89 -24.63
N LEU A 365 -30.11 19.61 -24.03
CA LEU A 365 -28.93 20.50 -24.14
C LEU A 365 -28.24 20.35 -25.50
N PRO A 366 -27.68 21.43 -26.06
CA PRO A 366 -26.99 21.44 -27.35
C PRO A 366 -25.56 20.88 -27.21
N ASN A 367 -25.43 19.60 -26.84
CA ASN A 367 -24.14 18.93 -26.71
C ASN A 367 -24.12 17.67 -27.57
N PRO A 368 -23.13 17.46 -28.48
CA PRO A 368 -23.06 16.27 -29.29
C PRO A 368 -22.95 15.01 -28.40
N PRO A 369 -23.92 14.08 -28.44
CA PRO A 369 -23.90 12.88 -27.60
C PRO A 369 -22.72 11.94 -27.91
N TYR A 370 -22.12 12.10 -29.09
CA TYR A 370 -20.97 11.33 -29.57
C TYR A 370 -19.74 11.48 -28.65
N ASP A 371 -19.48 12.69 -28.14
CA ASP A 371 -18.29 12.97 -27.33
C ASP A 371 -18.33 12.21 -25.98
N ASN A 372 -19.49 12.23 -25.33
CA ASN A 372 -19.73 11.46 -24.10
C ASN A 372 -19.69 9.95 -24.35
N ALA A 373 -20.22 9.48 -25.49
CA ALA A 373 -20.17 8.07 -25.87
C ALA A 373 -18.73 7.59 -26.16
N ALA A 374 -17.92 8.40 -26.85
CA ALA A 374 -16.52 8.11 -27.12
C ALA A 374 -15.70 8.03 -25.82
N MET A 375 -15.86 9.01 -24.92
CA MET A 375 -15.22 9.00 -23.60
C MET A 375 -15.64 7.76 -22.78
N ALA A 376 -16.93 7.44 -22.75
CA ALA A 376 -17.45 6.26 -22.05
C ALA A 376 -16.88 4.95 -22.63
N ALA A 377 -16.68 4.85 -23.95
CA ALA A 377 -16.09 3.68 -24.57
C ALA A 377 -14.63 3.46 -24.14
N PHE A 378 -13.82 4.52 -24.11
CA PHE A 378 -12.43 4.45 -23.62
C PHE A 378 -12.36 4.06 -22.14
N ASP A 379 -13.24 4.64 -21.31
CA ASP A 379 -13.38 4.30 -19.90
C ASP A 379 -13.76 2.81 -19.73
N LEU A 380 -14.72 2.32 -20.51
CA LEU A 380 -15.20 0.94 -20.46
C LEU A 380 -14.13 -0.07 -20.88
N VAL A 381 -13.45 0.17 -22.00
CA VAL A 381 -12.35 -0.71 -22.47
C VAL A 381 -11.24 -0.78 -21.40
N THR A 382 -10.91 0.36 -20.79
CA THR A 382 -9.90 0.41 -19.72
C THR A 382 -10.36 -0.35 -18.48
N ALA A 383 -11.64 -0.23 -18.10
CA ALA A 383 -12.22 -0.96 -16.98
C ALA A 383 -12.18 -2.48 -17.21
N VAL A 384 -12.62 -2.93 -18.39
CA VAL A 384 -12.65 -4.35 -18.77
C VAL A 384 -11.23 -4.92 -18.82
N LEU A 385 -10.28 -4.21 -19.43
CA LEU A 385 -8.88 -4.65 -19.50
C LEU A 385 -8.25 -4.74 -18.12
N ALA A 386 -8.46 -3.73 -17.26
CA ALA A 386 -7.96 -3.74 -15.89
C ALA A 386 -8.57 -4.87 -15.04
N ALA A 387 -9.88 -5.13 -15.19
CA ALA A 387 -10.57 -6.22 -14.51
C ALA A 387 -10.08 -7.60 -15.00
N TRP A 388 -9.91 -7.77 -16.31
CA TRP A 388 -9.36 -9.00 -16.88
C TRP A 388 -7.94 -9.26 -16.37
N LEU A 389 -7.08 -8.23 -16.37
CA LEU A 389 -5.73 -8.32 -15.80
C LEU A 389 -5.77 -8.61 -14.30
N HIS A 390 -6.69 -8.00 -13.55
CA HIS A 390 -6.85 -8.28 -12.12
C HIS A 390 -7.10 -9.76 -11.84
N VAL A 391 -7.93 -10.42 -12.65
CA VAL A 391 -8.23 -11.85 -12.52
C VAL A 391 -7.05 -12.71 -12.98
N ASN A 392 -6.40 -12.33 -14.08
CA ASN A 392 -5.42 -13.18 -14.77
C ASN A 392 -3.95 -12.95 -14.38
N LEU A 393 -3.61 -11.91 -13.61
CA LEU A 393 -2.21 -11.57 -13.31
C LEU A 393 -1.43 -12.66 -12.56
N THR A 394 -2.15 -13.50 -11.81
CA THR A 394 -1.58 -14.64 -11.07
C THR A 394 -1.74 -15.97 -11.81
N ASN A 395 -2.37 -15.97 -12.99
CA ASN A 395 -2.56 -17.17 -13.77
C ASN A 395 -1.24 -17.57 -14.44
N ARG A 396 -0.70 -18.71 -14.03
CA ARG A 396 0.59 -19.22 -14.52
C ARG A 396 0.50 -19.87 -15.90
N SER A 397 -0.70 -20.14 -16.41
CA SER A 397 -0.86 -20.69 -17.77
C SER A 397 -0.66 -19.64 -18.86
N LEU A 398 -0.72 -18.35 -18.51
CA LEU A 398 -0.57 -17.28 -19.48
C LEU A 398 0.90 -16.88 -19.67
N PRO A 399 1.36 -16.70 -20.93
CA PRO A 399 2.72 -16.26 -21.18
C PRO A 399 3.01 -14.88 -20.56
N VAL A 400 4.17 -14.74 -19.93
CA VAL A 400 4.66 -13.46 -19.39
C VAL A 400 4.60 -12.31 -20.41
N PRO A 401 5.01 -12.49 -21.69
CA PRO A 401 4.94 -11.42 -22.69
C PRO A 401 3.52 -10.90 -22.94
N VAL A 402 2.51 -11.80 -22.88
CA VAL A 402 1.11 -11.43 -23.06
C VAL A 402 0.64 -10.54 -21.92
N ILE A 403 0.92 -10.93 -20.67
CA ILE A 403 0.56 -10.13 -19.50
C ILE A 403 1.27 -8.77 -19.52
N SER A 404 2.57 -8.73 -19.82
CA SER A 404 3.30 -7.46 -19.89
C SER A 404 2.82 -6.56 -21.03
N SER A 405 2.49 -7.15 -22.19
CA SER A 405 1.95 -6.40 -23.34
C SER A 405 0.59 -5.79 -23.00
N LEU A 406 -0.31 -6.57 -22.39
CA LEU A 406 -1.62 -6.08 -21.95
C LEU A 406 -1.52 -5.02 -20.84
N CYS A 407 -0.55 -5.11 -19.94
CA CYS A 407 -0.24 -4.02 -19.01
C CYS A 407 0.25 -2.76 -19.73
N GLY A 408 1.02 -2.91 -20.81
CA GLY A 408 1.45 -1.81 -21.68
C GLY A 408 0.27 -1.16 -22.41
N VAL A 409 -0.62 -1.97 -22.99
CA VAL A 409 -1.88 -1.51 -23.59
C VAL A 409 -2.72 -0.77 -22.56
N LEU A 410 -2.85 -1.28 -21.34
CA LEU A 410 -3.58 -0.62 -20.26
C LEU A 410 -2.99 0.76 -19.93
N PHE A 411 -1.65 0.87 -19.87
CA PHE A 411 -0.99 2.16 -19.66
C PHE A 411 -1.31 3.15 -20.78
N VAL A 412 -1.22 2.72 -22.05
CA VAL A 412 -1.56 3.56 -23.20
C VAL A 412 -3.02 4.02 -23.12
N PHE A 413 -3.96 3.11 -22.86
CA PHE A 413 -5.37 3.47 -22.68
C PHE A 413 -5.60 4.44 -21.52
N SER A 414 -4.89 4.27 -20.40
CA SER A 414 -4.96 5.18 -19.26
C SER A 414 -4.53 6.61 -19.63
N VAL A 415 -3.46 6.76 -20.41
CA VAL A 415 -3.01 8.06 -20.91
C VAL A 415 -3.99 8.62 -21.95
N SER A 416 -4.45 7.80 -22.90
CA SER A 416 -5.43 8.21 -23.91
C SER A 416 -6.72 8.73 -23.29
N ARG A 417 -7.19 8.14 -22.18
CA ARG A 417 -8.36 8.62 -21.44
C ARG A 417 -8.20 10.05 -20.94
N ILE A 418 -7.01 10.44 -20.48
CA ILE A 418 -6.73 11.81 -20.07
C ILE A 418 -6.80 12.74 -21.28
N VAL A 419 -6.13 12.36 -22.38
CA VAL A 419 -6.07 13.18 -23.61
C VAL A 419 -7.47 13.39 -24.18
N ILE A 420 -8.23 12.32 -24.35
CA ILE A 420 -9.59 12.35 -24.90
C ILE A 420 -10.53 13.06 -23.93
N GLY A 421 -10.39 12.82 -22.62
CA GLY A 421 -11.18 13.48 -21.59
C GLY A 421 -11.00 14.99 -21.56
N VAL A 422 -9.80 15.50 -21.89
CA VAL A 422 -9.54 16.95 -22.01
C VAL A 422 -10.01 17.50 -23.36
N ALA A 423 -9.83 16.74 -24.44
CA ALA A 423 -10.16 17.18 -25.80
C ALA A 423 -11.68 17.24 -26.05
N LEU A 424 -12.43 16.25 -25.55
CA LEU A 424 -13.85 16.08 -25.83
C LEU A 424 -14.76 16.51 -24.66
N ALA A 425 -14.20 17.04 -23.57
CA ALA A 425 -15.03 17.52 -22.47
C ALA A 425 -15.91 18.71 -22.92
N PRO A 426 -17.23 18.70 -22.58
CA PRO A 426 -18.12 19.80 -22.93
C PRO A 426 -17.64 21.12 -22.31
N ARG A 427 -17.74 22.21 -23.07
CA ARG A 427 -17.27 23.54 -22.65
C ARG A 427 -18.45 24.52 -22.52
N VAL A 428 -18.42 25.36 -21.49
CA VAL A 428 -19.39 26.43 -21.31
C VAL A 428 -19.09 27.54 -22.32
N ALA A 429 -20.09 27.95 -23.10
CA ALA A 429 -19.94 29.06 -24.04
C ALA A 429 -19.90 30.41 -23.30
N GLY A 430 -18.93 31.26 -23.64
CA GLY A 430 -18.64 32.51 -22.94
C GLY A 430 -17.44 32.38 -22.00
N SER A 431 -16.90 33.49 -21.53
CA SER A 431 -15.77 33.50 -20.60
C SER A 431 -16.31 33.46 -19.16
N PRO A 432 -16.45 32.30 -18.48
CA PRO A 432 -16.77 32.29 -17.06
C PRO A 432 -15.79 33.17 -16.31
N ALA A 433 -16.30 33.93 -15.33
CA ALA A 433 -15.46 34.69 -14.41
C ALA A 433 -14.49 33.72 -13.71
N GLY A 434 -13.24 33.68 -14.19
CA GLY A 434 -12.26 32.66 -13.80
C GLY A 434 -11.29 32.25 -14.92
N LEU A 435 -11.63 32.43 -16.20
CA LEU A 435 -10.70 32.19 -17.34
C LEU A 435 -9.42 33.04 -17.28
N ASN A 436 -9.46 34.15 -16.55
CA ASN A 436 -8.32 35.03 -16.33
C ASN A 436 -7.47 34.64 -15.11
N ASN A 437 -7.84 33.61 -14.36
CA ASN A 437 -6.99 33.14 -13.28
C ASN A 437 -5.83 32.32 -13.88
N PRO A 438 -4.56 32.73 -13.68
CA PRO A 438 -3.42 32.08 -14.33
C PRO A 438 -3.09 30.69 -13.74
N VAL A 439 -3.77 30.28 -12.66
CA VAL A 439 -3.49 29.07 -11.87
C VAL A 439 -4.56 28.00 -12.07
N TYR A 440 -5.83 28.41 -12.06
CA TYR A 440 -6.98 27.51 -12.15
C TYR A 440 -8.06 28.10 -13.05
N GLY A 441 -9.04 27.29 -13.41
CA GLY A 441 -10.12 27.71 -14.29
C GLY A 441 -9.95 27.07 -15.65
N ASN A 442 -10.90 26.21 -15.97
CA ASN A 442 -11.12 25.73 -17.32
C ASN A 442 -12.53 26.17 -17.73
N ASP A 443 -12.76 26.16 -19.03
CA ASP A 443 -14.07 26.35 -19.64
C ASP A 443 -14.89 25.06 -19.62
N LEU A 444 -14.47 24.01 -18.91
CA LEU A 444 -15.18 22.73 -18.89
C LEU A 444 -16.48 22.85 -18.08
N ALA A 445 -17.58 22.42 -18.69
CA ALA A 445 -18.88 22.35 -18.03
C ALA A 445 -18.92 21.28 -16.94
N GLN A 446 -18.11 20.23 -17.09
CA GLN A 446 -17.95 19.12 -16.14
C GLN A 446 -16.51 18.65 -16.14
N GLN A 447 -15.98 18.39 -14.94
CA GLN A 447 -14.60 17.96 -14.75
C GLN A 447 -14.53 16.54 -14.18
N ILE A 448 -14.71 15.58 -15.08
CA ILE A 448 -14.54 14.15 -14.78
C ILE A 448 -13.04 13.77 -14.79
N THR A 449 -12.30 14.24 -15.80
CA THR A 449 -10.85 14.00 -15.91
C THR A 449 -10.12 14.87 -14.91
N SER A 450 -9.35 14.24 -14.03
CA SER A 450 -8.73 14.90 -12.88
C SER A 450 -7.29 14.45 -12.65
N THR A 451 -6.60 15.09 -11.69
CA THR A 451 -5.29 14.64 -11.19
C THR A 451 -5.28 13.16 -10.77
N PHE A 452 -6.42 12.60 -10.38
CA PHE A 452 -6.54 11.19 -10.06
C PHE A 452 -6.31 10.27 -11.28
N ASP A 453 -6.76 10.66 -12.47
CA ASP A 453 -6.50 9.89 -13.70
C ASP A 453 -5.01 9.85 -14.05
N VAL A 454 -4.29 10.96 -13.79
CA VAL A 454 -2.83 11.02 -13.93
C VAL A 454 -2.16 10.11 -12.91
N ALA A 455 -2.64 10.08 -11.67
CA ALA A 455 -2.14 9.16 -10.64
C ALA A 455 -2.39 7.69 -11.01
N LEU A 456 -3.56 7.35 -11.57
CA LEU A 456 -3.83 6.00 -12.05
C LEU A 456 -2.97 5.63 -13.27
N SER A 457 -2.62 6.60 -14.12
CA SER A 457 -1.69 6.40 -15.24
C SER A 457 -0.25 6.15 -14.75
N ALA A 458 0.21 6.87 -13.73
CA ALA A 458 1.48 6.55 -13.08
C ALA A 458 1.44 5.18 -12.36
N LEU A 459 0.28 4.79 -11.81
CA LEU A 459 0.08 3.49 -11.16
C LEU A 459 0.10 2.34 -12.17
N THR A 460 -0.51 2.50 -13.35
CA THR A 460 -0.43 1.50 -14.45
C THR A 460 1.01 1.32 -14.92
N LEU A 461 1.79 2.40 -15.01
CA LEU A 461 3.24 2.31 -15.29
C LEU A 461 3.98 1.53 -14.20
N CYS A 462 3.70 1.77 -12.92
CA CYS A 462 4.27 0.99 -11.82
C CYS A 462 3.94 -0.51 -11.95
N ILE A 463 2.69 -0.84 -12.29
CA ILE A 463 2.24 -2.22 -12.52
C ILE A 463 2.99 -2.84 -13.71
N LEU A 464 3.15 -2.11 -14.82
CA LEU A 464 3.92 -2.56 -15.98
C LEU A 464 5.38 -2.86 -15.62
N VAL A 465 6.05 -1.97 -14.90
CA VAL A 465 7.43 -2.19 -14.45
C VAL A 465 7.54 -3.44 -13.57
N VAL A 466 6.64 -3.59 -12.60
CA VAL A 466 6.61 -4.76 -11.70
C VAL A 466 6.38 -6.06 -12.48
N THR A 467 5.48 -6.06 -13.45
CA THR A 467 5.20 -7.26 -14.26
C THR A 467 6.37 -7.65 -15.17
N ILE A 468 7.08 -6.68 -15.75
CA ILE A 468 8.31 -6.93 -16.52
C ILE A 468 9.41 -7.51 -15.62
N ILE A 469 9.64 -6.92 -14.46
CA ILE A 469 10.70 -7.37 -13.53
C ILE A 469 10.41 -8.78 -13.01
N THR A 470 9.20 -9.02 -12.50
CA THR A 470 8.80 -10.34 -11.98
C THR A 470 8.76 -11.39 -13.09
N GLY A 471 8.38 -11.00 -14.31
CA GLY A 471 8.43 -11.86 -15.49
C GLY A 471 9.85 -12.32 -15.85
N LYS A 472 10.84 -11.41 -15.84
CA LYS A 472 12.24 -11.73 -16.11
C LYS A 472 12.86 -12.63 -15.05
N ILE A 473 12.50 -12.45 -13.78
CA ILE A 473 12.97 -13.29 -12.67
C ILE A 473 12.45 -14.72 -12.84
N GLN A 474 11.16 -14.87 -13.17
CA GLN A 474 10.53 -16.16 -13.39
C GLN A 474 11.12 -16.91 -14.61
N GLN A 475 11.46 -16.21 -15.70
CA GLN A 475 12.12 -16.81 -16.87
C GLN A 475 13.56 -17.28 -16.58
N ARG A 476 14.25 -16.67 -15.60
CA ARG A 476 15.62 -17.02 -15.23
C ARG A 476 15.71 -18.18 -14.24
N GLN A 477 14.61 -18.56 -13.58
CA GLN A 477 14.60 -19.75 -12.74
C GLN A 477 14.50 -21.00 -13.63
N PRO A 478 15.50 -21.91 -13.60
CA PRO A 478 15.38 -23.19 -14.25
C PRO A 478 14.14 -23.90 -13.72
N GLN A 479 13.32 -24.45 -14.62
CA GLN A 479 12.28 -25.41 -14.24
C GLN A 479 12.94 -26.63 -13.60
N VAL A 480 13.17 -26.60 -12.30
CA VAL A 480 13.44 -27.80 -11.51
C VAL A 480 12.11 -28.54 -11.42
N GLY A 481 11.80 -29.32 -12.46
CA GLY A 481 10.49 -29.97 -12.54
C GLY A 481 10.09 -30.49 -13.92
N ALA A 482 11.02 -31.04 -14.69
CA ALA A 482 10.71 -32.09 -15.66
C ALA A 482 11.89 -33.06 -15.62
N GLN A 483 11.88 -33.97 -14.64
CA GLN A 483 12.65 -35.21 -14.76
C GLN A 483 12.22 -35.84 -16.08
N PRO A 484 13.13 -36.16 -17.02
CA PRO A 484 12.77 -36.94 -18.18
C PRO A 484 12.17 -38.24 -17.66
N SER A 485 10.88 -38.47 -17.95
CA SER A 485 10.27 -39.77 -17.74
C SER A 485 11.18 -40.78 -18.41
N ARG A 486 11.82 -41.62 -17.60
CA ARG A 486 12.57 -42.77 -18.09
C ARG A 486 11.67 -43.51 -19.09
N PRO A 487 12.15 -43.88 -20.29
CA PRO A 487 11.33 -44.58 -21.26
C PRO A 487 10.66 -45.80 -20.61
N PRO A 488 9.36 -46.06 -20.86
CA PRO A 488 8.73 -47.27 -20.38
C PRO A 488 9.51 -48.47 -20.90
N ALA A 489 9.84 -49.40 -20.01
CA ALA A 489 10.48 -50.65 -20.40
C ALA A 489 9.59 -51.38 -21.44
N PRO A 490 10.16 -52.09 -22.42
CA PRO A 490 9.39 -52.79 -23.43
C PRO A 490 8.42 -53.79 -22.81
N PRO A 491 7.22 -53.99 -23.39
CA PRO A 491 6.29 -55.01 -22.92
C PRO A 491 6.89 -56.40 -23.10
N GLU A 492 6.84 -57.17 -22.02
CA GLU A 492 7.23 -58.58 -21.95
C GLU A 492 6.29 -59.40 -22.86
N PRO A 493 6.81 -60.21 -23.81
CA PRO A 493 5.95 -61.12 -24.55
C PRO A 493 5.49 -62.28 -23.66
N GLU A 494 4.17 -62.45 -23.57
CA GLU A 494 3.52 -63.62 -23.01
C GLU A 494 3.97 -64.89 -23.73
N THR A 495 4.47 -65.87 -22.97
CA THR A 495 4.40 -67.29 -23.36
C THR A 495 3.91 -68.13 -22.19
N THR A 496 2.61 -68.40 -22.25
CA THR A 496 1.93 -69.68 -21.97
C THR A 496 2.20 -70.37 -20.63
N ARG A 497 1.24 -70.21 -19.71
CA ARG A 497 0.95 -71.19 -18.66
C ARG A 497 0.58 -72.53 -19.28
N LEU A 498 1.21 -73.61 -18.83
CA LEU A 498 0.62 -74.95 -18.78
C LEU A 498 0.81 -75.53 -17.37
N THR A 499 -0.31 -76.02 -16.87
CA THR A 499 -0.63 -76.59 -15.55
C THR A 499 0.13 -77.87 -15.24
N THR A 500 0.46 -78.12 -13.96
CA THR A 500 -0.22 -79.06 -13.04
C THR A 500 0.74 -79.46 -11.91
N GLY A 501 0.27 -79.44 -10.66
CA GLY A 501 1.02 -79.87 -9.49
C GLY A 501 1.24 -81.39 -9.42
N GLY A 502 2.21 -81.81 -8.61
CA GLY A 502 2.38 -83.22 -8.23
C GLY A 502 3.77 -83.64 -7.79
N ALA A 503 4.15 -83.27 -6.56
CA ALA A 503 5.03 -84.02 -5.64
C ALA A 503 6.56 -84.19 -5.96
N PRO A 504 7.40 -84.38 -4.90
CA PRO A 504 8.68 -83.64 -4.75
C PRO A 504 9.94 -84.50 -4.47
N ALA A 505 11.15 -83.94 -4.66
CA ALA A 505 12.39 -84.23 -3.90
C ALA A 505 13.59 -83.39 -4.44
N PRO A 506 14.70 -83.17 -3.70
CA PRO A 506 14.94 -83.30 -2.27
C PRO A 506 15.50 -82.02 -1.59
N ARG A 507 15.30 -81.96 -0.26
CA ARG A 507 15.82 -80.97 0.69
C ARG A 507 17.28 -81.23 1.04
N ILE A 508 18.07 -80.19 1.26
CA ILE A 508 19.16 -80.23 2.26
C ILE A 508 18.60 -79.62 3.56
N PHE A 509 18.61 -80.44 4.60
CA PHE A 509 17.88 -80.29 5.87
C PHE A 509 18.68 -79.50 6.91
N ARG A 510 18.05 -78.62 7.69
CA ARG A 510 17.86 -78.73 9.16
C ARG A 510 17.10 -77.52 9.76
N PRO A 511 16.54 -77.65 10.97
CA PRO A 511 15.11 -77.78 11.30
C PRO A 511 14.36 -76.43 11.50
N ALA A 512 13.03 -76.53 11.48
CA ALA A 512 12.05 -75.44 11.41
C ALA A 512 11.78 -74.70 12.73
N GLU A 513 11.53 -73.39 12.63
CA GLU A 513 10.88 -72.57 13.65
C GLU A 513 9.35 -72.63 13.48
N ARG A 514 8.64 -72.84 14.59
CA ARG A 514 7.18 -73.08 14.71
C ARG A 514 6.38 -71.76 14.78
N PRO A 515 5.07 -71.77 14.42
CA PRO A 515 4.15 -70.66 14.73
C PRO A 515 3.70 -70.67 16.21
N PRO A 516 3.13 -69.56 16.73
CA PRO A 516 3.07 -69.27 18.16
C PRO A 516 1.81 -69.78 18.89
N THR A 517 1.97 -70.11 20.19
CA THR A 517 0.91 -70.12 21.22
C THR A 517 1.47 -69.57 22.56
N PRO A 518 0.72 -68.76 23.34
CA PRO A 518 1.21 -67.96 24.48
C PRO A 518 0.90 -68.62 25.85
N PRO A 519 1.11 -67.97 27.01
CA PRO A 519 2.24 -67.21 27.54
C PRO A 519 2.76 -67.81 28.88
N ALA A 520 3.99 -67.51 29.29
CA ALA A 520 4.34 -67.49 30.73
C ALA A 520 5.58 -66.62 30.96
N ALA A 521 5.37 -65.48 31.61
CA ALA A 521 6.39 -64.61 32.20
C ALA A 521 6.99 -65.28 33.46
N PRO A 522 7.90 -64.61 34.19
CA PRO A 522 9.08 -63.83 33.81
C PRO A 522 10.33 -64.43 34.50
N ARG A 523 11.56 -64.01 34.15
CA ARG A 523 12.63 -63.96 35.17
C ARG A 523 13.78 -63.02 34.83
N ILE A 524 14.04 -62.20 35.83
CA ILE A 524 15.01 -61.12 35.96
C ILE A 524 16.42 -61.71 36.09
N TYR A 525 17.39 -61.11 35.39
CA TYR A 525 18.81 -61.41 35.58
C TYR A 525 19.32 -60.70 36.85
N ARG A 526 19.86 -61.48 37.80
CA ARG A 526 20.50 -60.99 39.02
C ARG A 526 21.97 -61.45 39.00
N GLY A 527 22.89 -60.53 39.25
CA GLY A 527 24.33 -60.79 39.30
C GLY A 527 24.75 -61.73 40.44
N PRO A 528 26.04 -62.13 40.48
CA PRO A 528 26.52 -63.29 41.21
C PRO A 528 26.79 -63.00 42.70
N HIS A 529 26.49 -63.98 43.55
CA HIS A 529 27.09 -64.16 44.88
C HIS A 529 27.23 -65.67 45.16
N GLU A 530 28.48 -66.11 45.40
CA GLU A 530 28.79 -67.35 46.14
C GLU A 530 28.31 -67.22 47.60
N PRO A 531 27.96 -68.34 48.27
CA PRO A 531 28.91 -68.90 49.23
C PRO A 531 28.83 -70.44 49.48
N THR A 532 29.96 -70.98 49.94
CA THR A 532 30.17 -72.03 50.97
C THR A 532 29.34 -73.34 51.00
N GLY A 533 30.06 -74.46 50.84
CA GLY A 533 30.32 -75.40 51.97
C GLY A 533 29.42 -76.63 52.17
N GLY A 534 30.05 -77.82 52.23
CA GLY A 534 29.57 -79.05 52.90
C GLY A 534 29.06 -80.14 51.94
N ALA A 535 29.86 -81.10 51.48
CA ALA A 535 30.41 -82.28 52.16
C ALA A 535 29.39 -83.41 52.49
N ARG A 536 29.59 -84.54 51.79
CA ARG A 536 29.53 -85.96 52.21
C ARG A 536 28.26 -86.57 52.84
N HIS A 537 27.80 -87.65 52.19
CA HIS A 537 27.75 -89.04 52.69
C HIS A 537 27.33 -89.34 54.14
N ARG A 538 26.37 -90.27 54.20
CA ARG A 538 26.17 -91.43 55.10
C ARG A 538 24.97 -91.39 56.06
N ASP A 539 24.23 -92.49 55.89
CA ASP A 539 23.42 -93.32 56.80
C ASP A 539 22.12 -92.76 57.38
#